data_AF-A0A955G5E7-F1
#
_entry.id   AF-A0A955G5E7-F1
#
_cell.length_a   1.000
_cell.length_b   1.000
_cell.length_c   1.000
_cell.angle_alpha   90.00
_cell.angle_beta   90.00
_cell.angle_gamma   90.00
#
_symmetry.space_group_name_H-M   'P 1'
#
loop_
_entity.id
_entity.type
_entity.pdbx_description
1 polymer ?
#
loop_
_entity_poly.entity_id
_entity_poly.type
_entity_poly.pdbx_seq_one_letter_code
_entity_poly.pdbx_strand_id
1 'polypeptide(L)' 'MGLYVRQENTRSKLQEKIAADLAEKSKKKFESGEQPSHDGINDSAYMENTKNTTSLAAVWLVLIIIGVAILVWLVVASS' A
#
# COMPACT_ATOMS: atom_id res chain seq x y z
N MET A 1 9.43 -23.91 -30.35
CA MET A 1 9.06 -25.34 -30.32
C MET A 1 8.63 -25.66 -28.90
N GLY A 2 7.34 -25.92 -28.68
CA GLY A 2 6.74 -26.03 -27.35
C GLY A 2 7.01 -27.40 -26.71
N LEU A 3 7.55 -27.39 -25.50
CA LEU A 3 7.75 -28.58 -24.67
C LEU A 3 6.38 -29.09 -24.20
N TYR A 4 5.90 -30.16 -24.84
CA TYR A 4 4.73 -30.92 -24.38
C TYR A 4 5.12 -31.70 -23.12
N VAL A 5 4.75 -31.18 -21.95
CA VAL A 5 4.82 -31.93 -20.70
C VAL A 5 3.59 -32.84 -20.62
N ARG A 6 3.79 -34.15 -20.84
CA ARG A 6 2.78 -35.18 -20.56
C ARG A 6 2.44 -35.15 -19.06
N GLN A 7 1.28 -34.59 -18.73
CA GLN A 7 0.60 -34.88 -17.46
C GLN A 7 -0.03 -36.27 -17.57
N GLU A 8 0.79 -37.31 -17.45
CA GLU A 8 0.26 -38.64 -17.20
C GLU A 8 -0.31 -38.70 -15.78
N ASN A 9 -1.53 -39.24 -15.71
CA ASN A 9 -2.41 -39.40 -14.57
C ASN A 9 -1.82 -40.32 -13.48
N THR A 10 -0.69 -39.96 -12.91
CA THR A 10 -0.20 -40.53 -11.66
C THR A 10 0.29 -39.37 -10.81
N ARG A 11 -0.50 -38.97 -9.81
CA ARG A 11 0.03 -38.12 -8.74
C ARG A 11 1.22 -38.86 -8.17
N SER A 12 2.44 -38.40 -8.50
CA SER A 12 3.65 -38.95 -7.91
C SER A 12 3.49 -38.88 -6.39
N LYS A 13 3.84 -39.95 -5.66
CA LYS A 13 3.78 -39.97 -4.18
C LYS A 13 4.47 -38.74 -3.57
N LEU A 14 5.45 -38.17 -4.28
CA LEU A 14 6.09 -36.92 -3.92
C LEU A 14 5.13 -35.73 -3.94
N GLN A 15 4.33 -35.58 -5.00
CA GLN A 15 3.34 -34.51 -5.13
C GLN A 15 2.22 -34.62 -4.09
N GLU A 16 1.80 -35.84 -3.77
CA GLU A 16 0.82 -36.08 -2.71
C GLU A 16 1.37 -35.68 -1.34
N LYS A 17 2.63 -36.04 -1.04
CA LYS A 17 3.33 -35.58 0.17
C LYS A 17 3.50 -34.07 0.23
N ILE A 18 3.85 -33.44 -0.89
CA ILE A 18 3.98 -31.97 -0.99
C ILE A 18 2.61 -31.31 -0.77
N ALA A 19 1.54 -31.85 -1.35
CA ALA A 19 0.19 -31.32 -1.14
C ALA A 19 -0.28 -31.47 0.31
N ALA A 20 0.04 -32.60 0.96
CA ALA A 20 -0.26 -32.82 2.38
C ALA A 20 0.54 -31.87 3.29
N ASP A 21 1.84 -31.70 3.04
CA ASP A 21 2.69 -30.75 3.79
C ASP A 21 2.25 -29.30 3.56
N LEU A 22 1.85 -28.93 2.34
CA LEU A 22 1.29 -27.62 2.03
C LEU A 22 -0.06 -27.38 2.73
N ALA A 23 -0.91 -28.40 2.78
CA ALA A 23 -2.20 -28.33 3.49
C ALA A 23 -1.99 -28.19 5.01
N GLU A 24 -0.99 -28.88 5.58
CA GLU A 24 -0.65 -28.76 7.01
C GLU A 24 -0.01 -27.41 7.33
N LYS A 25 0.92 -26.93 6.50
CA LYS A 25 1.55 -25.60 6.64
C LYS A 25 0.55 -24.47 6.48
N SER A 26 -0.40 -24.59 5.55
CA SER A 26 -1.44 -23.58 5.37
C SER A 26 -2.38 -23.55 6.58
N LYS A 27 -2.86 -24.70 7.06
CA LYS A 27 -3.62 -24.78 8.32
C LYS A 27 -2.87 -24.17 9.50
N LYS A 28 -1.58 -24.51 9.67
CA LYS A 28 -0.72 -23.90 10.69
C LYS A 28 -0.59 -22.39 10.52
N LYS A 29 -0.45 -21.87 9.29
CA LYS A 29 -0.45 -20.41 9.02
C LYS A 29 -1.78 -19.74 9.36
N PHE A 30 -2.91 -20.40 9.10
CA PHE A 30 -4.24 -19.90 9.47
C PHE A 30 -4.49 -19.94 10.99
N GLU A 31 -4.07 -21.01 11.67
CA GLU A 31 -4.18 -21.15 13.13
C GLU A 31 -3.21 -20.25 13.89
N SER A 32 -2.03 -19.95 13.32
CA SER A 32 -1.04 -19.05 13.94
C SER A 32 -1.43 -17.57 13.88
N GLY A 33 -2.63 -17.23 13.38
CA GLY A 33 -3.12 -15.85 13.34
C GLY A 33 -2.29 -14.89 12.47
N GLU A 34 -1.26 -15.40 11.80
CA GLU A 34 -0.42 -14.66 10.86
C GLU A 34 -1.13 -14.60 9.51
N GLN A 35 -2.34 -14.04 9.56
CA GLN A 35 -2.83 -13.25 8.44
C GLN A 35 -1.65 -12.34 8.06
N PRO A 36 -1.18 -12.35 6.80
CA PRO A 36 -0.44 -11.20 6.35
C PRO A 36 -1.46 -10.07 6.37
N SER A 37 -1.61 -9.42 7.53
CA SER A 37 -2.04 -8.05 7.59
C SER A 37 -0.97 -7.32 6.80
N HIS A 38 -1.15 -7.26 5.48
CA HIS A 38 -0.68 -6.15 4.70
C HIS A 38 -1.42 -4.94 5.28
N ASP A 39 -0.91 -4.51 6.42
CA ASP A 39 -1.35 -3.32 7.08
C ASP A 39 -0.69 -2.19 6.31
N GLY A 40 -1.41 -1.71 5.29
CA GLY A 40 -0.97 -0.62 4.43
C GLY A 40 -0.70 0.69 5.18
N ILE A 41 -0.89 0.70 6.51
CA ILE A 41 -0.55 1.79 7.43
C ILE A 41 0.90 1.63 7.92
N ASN A 42 1.42 0.41 8.08
CA ASN A 42 2.79 0.13 8.52
C ASN A 42 3.79 -0.02 7.35
N ASP A 43 3.32 -0.18 6.12
CA ASP A 43 4.16 -0.21 4.90
C ASP A 43 4.64 1.18 4.45
N SER A 44 4.34 2.24 5.21
CA SER A 44 4.82 3.61 4.93
C SER A 44 6.31 3.83 5.26
N ALA A 45 7.11 2.77 5.47
CA ALA A 45 8.57 2.85 5.57
C ALA A 45 9.22 3.54 4.34
N TYR A 46 8.53 3.56 3.19
CA TYR A 46 8.94 4.34 2.01
C TYR A 46 8.81 5.85 2.19
N MET A 47 8.05 6.33 3.17
CA MET A 47 7.86 7.76 3.46
C MET A 47 8.83 8.29 4.52
N GLU A 48 9.57 7.40 5.20
CA GLU A 48 10.41 7.71 6.37
C GLU A 48 11.61 8.63 6.05
N ASN A 49 12.06 8.66 4.80
CA ASN A 49 13.10 9.57 4.29
C ASN A 49 12.57 10.61 3.29
N THR A 50 11.26 10.68 3.07
CA THR A 50 10.70 11.72 2.19
C THR A 50 10.67 13.04 2.95
N LYS A 51 11.48 14.01 2.51
CA LYS A 51 11.47 15.36 3.07
C LYS A 51 10.04 15.89 2.93
N ASN A 52 9.37 16.09 4.07
CA ASN A 52 8.07 16.74 4.14
C ASN A 52 8.13 18.05 3.33
N THR A 53 7.47 18.10 2.18
CA THR A 53 7.35 19.29 1.33
C THR A 53 6.48 20.39 1.97
N THR A 54 6.16 20.23 3.26
CA THR A 54 5.47 21.19 4.14
C THR A 54 6.01 22.62 4.04
N SER A 55 7.31 22.80 3.76
CA SER A 55 7.90 24.15 3.63
C SER A 55 7.19 24.98 2.56
N LEU A 56 6.83 24.38 1.41
CA LEU A 56 6.15 25.12 0.34
C LEU A 56 4.65 25.26 0.62
N ALA A 57 4.03 24.28 1.27
CA ALA A 57 2.62 24.32 1.64
C ALA A 57 2.30 25.49 2.60
N ALA A 58 3.20 25.79 3.54
CA ALA A 58 3.06 26.93 4.44
C ALA A 58 3.10 28.28 3.69
N VAL A 59 3.93 28.41 2.65
CA VAL A 59 4.00 29.63 1.82
C VAL A 59 2.68 29.86 1.09
N TRP A 60 2.09 28.82 0.50
CA TRP A 60 0.79 28.92 -0.18
C TRP A 60 -0.33 29.30 0.78
N LEU A 61 -0.33 28.78 2.00
CA LEU A 61 -1.30 29.16 3.03
C LEU A 61 -1.25 30.68 3.32
N VAL A 62 -0.05 31.24 3.48
CA VAL A 62 0.14 32.68 3.71
C VAL A 62 -0.34 33.50 2.52
N LEU A 63 -0.03 33.09 1.29
CA LEU A 63 -0.47 33.79 0.08
C LEU A 63 -2.00 33.83 -0.05
N ILE A 64 -2.69 32.72 0.29
CA ILE A 64 -4.15 32.66 0.28
C ILE A 64 -4.72 33.65 1.30
N ILE A 65 -4.19 33.68 2.52
CA ILE A 65 -4.65 34.60 3.57
C ILE A 65 -4.49 36.06 3.13
N ILE A 66 -3.34 36.42 2.56
CA ILE A 66 -3.08 37.77 2.05
C ILE A 66 -4.03 38.11 0.90
N GLY A 67 -4.23 37.18 -0.04
CA GLY A 67 -5.15 37.38 -1.17
C GLY A 67 -6.59 37.63 -0.70
N VAL A 68 -7.08 36.84 0.25
CA VAL A 68 -8.42 37.02 0.84
C VAL A 68 -8.53 38.36 1.58
N ALA A 69 -7.51 38.74 2.37
CA ALA A 69 -7.50 40.02 3.07
C ALA A 69 -7.58 41.21 2.10
N ILE A 70 -6.83 41.17 1.00
CA ILE A 70 -6.87 42.20 -0.04
C ILE A 70 -8.24 42.23 -0.72
N LEU A 71 -8.82 41.08 -1.05
CA LEU A 71 -10.16 41.01 -1.66
C LEU A 71 -11.23 41.61 -0.74
N VAL A 72 -11.23 41.24 0.55
CA VAL A 72 -12.15 41.79 1.54
C VAL A 72 -11.95 43.30 1.68
N TRP A 73 -10.70 43.75 1.78
CA TRP A 73 -10.38 45.18 1.86
C TRP A 73 -10.87 45.95 0.63
N LEU A 74 -10.67 45.40 -0.57
CA LEU A 74 -11.08 46.02 -1.83
C LEU A 74 -12.61 46.11 -1.92
N VAL A 75 -13.34 45.06 -1.50
CA VAL A 75 -14.81 45.09 -1.44
C VAL A 75 -15.31 46.15 -0.46
N VAL A 76 -14.71 46.25 0.73
CA VAL A 76 -15.07 47.28 1.73
C VAL A 76 -14.72 48.68 1.25
N ALA A 77 -13.56 48.88 0.61
CA ALA A 77 -13.11 50.17 0.12
C ALA A 77 -13.83 50.63 -1.15
N SER A 78 -14.37 49.69 -1.93
CA SER A 78 -15.14 49.96 -3.16
C SER A 78 -16.64 50.09 -2.92
N SER A 79 -17.13 49.65 -1.76
CA SER A 79 -18.51 49.87 -1.31
C SER A 79 -18.67 51.25 -0.68
#